data_AF-A0A2M7Z044-F1
#
_entry.id   AF-A0A2M7Z044-F1
#
_cell.length_a   1.000
_cell.length_b   1.000
_cell.length_c   1.000
_cell.angle_alpha   90.00
_cell.angle_beta   90.00
_cell.angle_gamma   90.00
#
_symmetry.space_group_name_H-M   'P 1'
#
loop_
_entity.id
_entity.type
_entity.pdbx_description
1 polymer ?
#
loop_
_entity_poly.entity_id
_entity_poly.type
_entity_poly.pdbx_seq_one_letter_code
_entity_poly.pdbx_strand_id
1 'polypeptide(L)'
;MTPSKIFDVLLGILGLGTVGLLIGIFMGDTWLPVALALGAILGAGVGFFGGRGFFVSIFIGTIAGGLAALGLSGTEAVTVGAASGAAMGGFFGIWISMLMETWQQRTQSLPEPDVKPHDHSQPKSI
;
A
#
# COMPACT_ATOMS: atom_id res chain seq x y z
N MET A 1 9.87 2.79 -17.59
CA MET A 1 9.29 2.19 -16.37
C MET A 1 10.23 1.09 -15.90
N THR A 2 10.54 1.00 -14.60
CA THR A 2 11.33 -0.12 -14.05
C THR A 2 10.50 -1.41 -14.02
N PRO A 3 11.11 -2.60 -14.12
CA PRO A 3 10.40 -3.87 -14.16
C PRO A 3 9.45 -4.10 -12.97
N SER A 4 9.85 -3.70 -11.76
CA SER A 4 8.97 -3.77 -10.57
C SER A 4 7.70 -2.95 -10.73
N LYS A 5 7.78 -1.78 -11.36
CA LYS A 5 6.66 -0.86 -11.51
C LYS A 5 5.61 -1.40 -12.50
N ILE A 6 6.07 -2.11 -13.54
CA ILE A 6 5.20 -2.83 -14.48
C ILE A 6 4.48 -3.96 -13.76
N PHE A 7 5.20 -4.71 -12.92
CA PHE A 7 4.62 -5.78 -12.13
C PHE A 7 3.56 -5.26 -11.15
N ASP A 8 3.84 -4.14 -10.45
CA ASP A 8 2.89 -3.52 -9.53
C ASP A 8 1.62 -3.02 -10.24
N VAL A 9 1.75 -2.45 -11.44
CA VAL A 9 0.61 -2.06 -12.29
C VAL A 9 -0.23 -3.27 -12.72
N LEU A 10 0.41 -4.34 -13.19
CA LEU A 10 -0.31 -5.56 -13.60
C LEU A 10 -1.04 -6.19 -12.42
N LEU A 11 -0.40 -6.24 -11.25
CA LEU A 11 -0.99 -6.79 -10.03
C LEU A 11 -2.18 -5.93 -9.57
N GLY A 12 -2.07 -4.61 -9.65
CA GLY A 12 -3.17 -3.69 -9.39
C GLY A 12 -4.35 -3.89 -10.36
N ILE A 13 -4.09 -3.98 -11.66
CA ILE A 13 -5.10 -4.26 -12.70
C ILE A 13 -5.77 -5.61 -12.44
N LEU A 14 -5.01 -6.67 -12.15
CA LEU A 14 -5.59 -7.98 -11.88
C LEU A 14 -6.45 -7.95 -10.62
N GLY A 15 -5.96 -7.35 -9.54
CA GLY A 15 -6.67 -7.28 -8.26
C GLY A 15 -7.97 -6.48 -8.37
N LEU A 16 -7.88 -5.19 -8.70
CA LEU A 16 -9.05 -4.32 -8.80
C LEU A 16 -9.91 -4.62 -10.03
N GLY A 17 -9.35 -5.13 -11.12
CA GLY A 17 -10.10 -5.63 -12.27
C GLY A 17 -10.95 -6.85 -11.91
N THR A 18 -10.43 -7.78 -11.09
CA THR A 18 -11.23 -8.92 -10.58
C THR A 18 -12.37 -8.43 -9.69
N VAL A 19 -12.11 -7.45 -8.81
CA VAL A 19 -13.17 -6.84 -8.00
C VAL A 19 -14.23 -6.17 -8.89
N GLY A 20 -13.81 -5.39 -9.89
CA GLY A 20 -14.70 -4.76 -10.86
C GLY A 20 -15.51 -5.77 -11.67
N LEU A 21 -14.91 -6.89 -12.06
CA LEU A 21 -15.60 -8.01 -12.72
C LEU A 21 -16.68 -8.60 -11.80
N LEU A 22 -16.34 -8.90 -10.55
CA LEU A 22 -17.28 -9.47 -9.58
C LEU A 22 -18.46 -8.53 -9.31
N ILE A 23 -18.19 -7.23 -9.16
CA ILE A 23 -19.23 -6.20 -9.02
C ILE A 23 -20.09 -6.13 -10.28
N GLY A 24 -19.48 -6.17 -11.46
CA GLY A 24 -20.17 -6.16 -12.75
C GLY A 24 -21.13 -7.34 -12.92
N ILE A 25 -20.70 -8.54 -12.54
CA ILE A 25 -21.55 -9.75 -12.52
C ILE A 25 -22.72 -9.55 -11.55
N PHE A 26 -22.47 -8.93 -10.40
CA PHE A 26 -23.51 -8.70 -9.38
C PHE A 26 -24.53 -7.63 -9.81
N MET A 27 -24.11 -6.61 -10.56
CA MET A 27 -24.99 -5.54 -11.08
C MET A 27 -25.72 -5.92 -12.38
N GLY A 28 -25.34 -7.02 -13.04
CA GLY A 28 -25.92 -7.52 -14.28
C GLY A 28 -25.16 -7.09 -15.55
N ASP A 29 -25.43 -7.79 -16.66
CA ASP A 29 -24.64 -7.74 -17.90
C ASP A 29 -24.42 -6.33 -18.47
N THR A 30 -25.37 -5.42 -18.29
CA THR A 30 -25.26 -4.04 -18.81
C THR A 30 -24.17 -3.22 -18.12
N TRP A 31 -23.93 -3.47 -16.83
CA TRP A 31 -22.94 -2.73 -16.03
C TRP A 31 -21.57 -3.39 -16.00
N LEU A 32 -21.48 -4.63 -16.48
CA LEU A 32 -20.26 -5.43 -16.46
C LEU A 32 -19.06 -4.77 -17.17
N PRO A 33 -19.20 -4.19 -18.38
CA PRO A 33 -18.07 -3.51 -19.03
C PRO A 33 -17.59 -2.29 -18.27
N VAL A 34 -18.53 -1.54 -17.66
CA VAL A 34 -18.24 -0.30 -16.92
C VAL A 34 -17.52 -0.62 -15.61
N ALA A 35 -18.03 -1.59 -14.85
CA ALA A 35 -17.43 -2.01 -13.59
C ALA A 35 -16.03 -2.63 -13.79
N LEU A 36 -15.86 -3.45 -14.83
CA LEU A 36 -14.56 -4.01 -15.21
C LEU A 36 -13.58 -2.90 -15.59
N ALA A 37 -13.99 -1.94 -16.44
CA ALA A 37 -13.15 -0.84 -16.87
C ALA A 37 -12.72 0.04 -15.69
N LEU A 38 -13.65 0.38 -14.79
CA LEU A 38 -13.33 1.12 -13.57
C LEU A 38 -12.35 0.35 -12.67
N GLY A 39 -12.59 -0.94 -12.45
CA GLY A 39 -11.70 -1.80 -11.68
C GLY A 39 -10.28 -1.83 -12.26
N ALA A 40 -10.17 -2.01 -13.58
CA ALA A 40 -8.89 -2.03 -14.27
C ALA A 40 -8.17 -0.67 -14.22
N ILE A 41 -8.88 0.44 -14.44
CA ILE A 41 -8.31 1.80 -14.43
C ILE A 41 -7.81 2.15 -13.02
N LEU A 42 -8.63 1.90 -11.99
CA LEU A 42 -8.24 2.14 -10.60
C LEU A 42 -7.06 1.23 -10.21
N GLY A 43 -7.08 -0.03 -10.65
CA GLY A 43 -5.99 -0.99 -10.50
C GLY A 43 -4.67 -0.49 -11.07
N ALA A 44 -4.71 -0.02 -12.32
CA ALA A 44 -3.55 0.55 -12.99
C ALA A 44 -3.04 1.78 -12.24
N GLY A 45 -3.94 2.66 -11.78
CA GLY A 45 -3.60 3.84 -10.99
C GLY A 45 -2.85 3.49 -9.72
N VAL A 46 -3.40 2.58 -8.90
CA VAL A 46 -2.78 2.15 -7.65
C VAL A 46 -1.38 1.57 -7.88
N GLY A 47 -1.22 0.70 -8.87
CA GLY A 47 0.08 0.12 -9.19
C GLY A 47 1.08 1.15 -9.74
N PHE A 48 0.60 2.15 -10.48
CA PHE A 48 1.44 3.23 -11.01
C PHE A 48 2.01 4.14 -9.90
N PHE A 49 1.19 4.45 -8.89
CA PHE A 49 1.61 5.24 -7.72
C PHE A 49 2.50 4.46 -6.75
N GLY A 50 2.75 3.16 -6.99
CA GLY A 50 3.62 2.35 -6.13
C GLY A 50 3.03 2.07 -4.75
N GLY A 51 1.70 2.20 -4.61
CA GLY A 51 0.98 2.07 -3.34
C GLY A 51 0.85 0.64 -2.83
N ARG A 52 1.76 -0.28 -3.16
CA ARG A 52 1.64 -1.72 -2.85
C ARG A 52 1.36 -1.98 -1.37
N GLY A 53 2.07 -1.29 -0.48
CA GLY A 53 1.84 -1.39 0.96
C GLY A 53 0.47 -0.88 1.41
N PHE A 54 0.04 0.25 0.85
CA PHE A 54 -1.28 0.83 1.11
C PHE A 54 -2.42 -0.05 0.58
N PHE A 55 -2.25 -0.65 -0.60
CA PHE A 55 -3.25 -1.56 -1.15
C PHE A 55 -3.38 -2.84 -0.33
N VAL A 56 -2.24 -3.40 0.09
CA VAL A 56 -2.21 -4.58 0.97
C VAL A 56 -2.86 -4.26 2.32
N SER A 57 -2.61 -3.08 2.89
CA SER A 57 -3.21 -2.71 4.18
C SER A 57 -4.73 -2.51 4.10
N ILE A 58 -5.23 -1.88 3.02
CA ILE A 58 -6.67 -1.79 2.74
C ILE A 58 -7.28 -3.19 2.58
N PHE A 59 -6.64 -4.07 1.80
CA PHE A 59 -7.15 -5.41 1.54
C PHE A 59 -7.23 -6.25 2.82
N ILE A 60 -6.16 -6.24 3.63
CA ILE A 60 -6.14 -6.90 4.95
C ILE A 60 -7.22 -6.32 5.86
N GLY A 61 -7.34 -4.98 5.90
CA GLY A 61 -8.38 -4.31 6.67
C GLY A 61 -9.78 -4.71 6.24
N THR A 62 -10.03 -4.84 4.94
CA THR A 62 -11.32 -5.26 4.36
C THR A 62 -11.68 -6.67 4.83
N ILE A 63 -10.74 -7.62 4.72
CA ILE A 63 -10.94 -9.00 5.17
C ILE A 63 -11.17 -9.04 6.68
N ALA A 64 -10.33 -8.36 7.46
CA ALA A 64 -10.43 -8.34 8.91
C ALA A 64 -11.76 -7.73 9.38
N GLY A 65 -12.18 -6.61 8.79
CA GLY A 65 -13.45 -5.95 9.11
C GLY A 65 -14.66 -6.78 8.70
N GLY A 66 -14.62 -7.44 7.54
CA GLY A 66 -15.68 -8.37 7.10
C GLY A 66 -15.80 -9.59 8.00
N LEU A 67 -14.68 -10.21 8.38
CA LEU A 67 -14.64 -11.34 9.33
C LEU A 67 -15.11 -10.93 10.74
N ALA A 68 -14.71 -9.75 11.21
CA ALA A 68 -15.17 -9.22 12.49
C ALA A 68 -16.69 -8.99 12.50
N ALA A 69 -17.24 -8.41 11.42
CA ALA A 69 -18.68 -8.22 11.30
C ALA A 69 -19.43 -9.54 11.19
N LEU A 70 -18.89 -10.53 10.46
CA LEU A 70 -19.42 -11.90 10.41
C LEU A 70 -19.56 -12.51 11.81
N GLY A 71 -18.53 -12.37 12.65
CA GLY A 71 -18.52 -12.94 14.00
C GLY A 71 -19.41 -12.21 15.01
N LEU A 72 -19.65 -10.91 14.84
CA LEU A 72 -20.35 -10.07 15.82
C LEU A 72 -21.82 -9.80 15.48
N SER A 73 -22.15 -9.63 14.21
CA SER A 73 -23.46 -9.15 13.75
C SER A 73 -24.05 -9.96 12.60
N GLY A 74 -23.41 -11.10 12.26
CA GLY A 74 -23.88 -12.00 11.21
C GLY A 74 -23.63 -11.48 9.79
N THR A 75 -24.27 -12.14 8.82
CA THR A 75 -24.03 -11.91 7.37
C THR A 75 -24.51 -10.55 6.85
N GLU A 76 -25.43 -9.90 7.56
CA GLU A 76 -26.01 -8.62 7.16
C GLU A 76 -25.03 -7.45 7.33
N ALA A 77 -24.15 -7.53 8.32
CA ALA A 77 -23.19 -6.47 8.64
C ALA A 77 -21.86 -6.58 7.87
N VAL A 78 -21.65 -7.67 7.13
CA VAL A 78 -20.34 -8.02 6.52
C VAL A 78 -19.88 -6.97 5.55
N THR A 79 -20.78 -6.48 4.70
CA THR A 79 -20.45 -5.44 3.71
C THR A 79 -20.05 -4.14 4.40
N VAL A 80 -20.74 -3.77 5.48
CA VAL A 80 -20.40 -2.58 6.28
C VAL A 80 -19.06 -2.77 6.99
N GLY A 81 -18.87 -3.92 7.65
CA GLY A 81 -17.61 -4.27 8.31
C GLY A 81 -16.42 -4.30 7.36
N ALA A 82 -16.60 -4.88 6.17
CA ALA A 82 -15.58 -4.91 5.14
C ALA A 82 -15.24 -3.50 4.64
N ALA A 83 -16.24 -2.65 4.38
CA ALA A 83 -16.02 -1.27 3.94
C ALA A 83 -15.32 -0.42 5.03
N SER A 84 -15.77 -0.51 6.28
CA SER A 84 -15.14 0.18 7.41
C SER A 84 -13.72 -0.32 7.65
N GLY A 85 -13.50 -1.63 7.57
CA GLY A 85 -12.19 -2.26 7.67
C GLY A 85 -11.24 -1.82 6.56
N ALA A 86 -11.74 -1.69 5.33
CA ALA A 86 -10.98 -1.16 4.19
C ALA A 86 -10.48 0.27 4.48
N ALA A 87 -11.36 1.14 4.96
CA ALA A 87 -11.03 2.53 5.29
C ALA A 87 -9.99 2.62 6.42
N MET A 88 -10.20 1.87 7.51
CA MET A 88 -9.26 1.82 8.64
C MET A 88 -7.91 1.21 8.25
N GLY A 89 -7.92 0.12 7.46
CA GLY A 89 -6.71 -0.54 6.97
C GLY A 89 -5.87 0.36 6.07
N GLY A 90 -6.49 1.21 5.26
CA GLY A 90 -5.79 2.23 4.49
C GLY A 90 -5.08 3.25 5.39
N PHE A 91 -5.79 3.79 6.37
CA PHE A 91 -5.20 4.75 7.31
C PHE A 91 -4.06 4.14 8.14
N PHE A 92 -4.24 2.91 8.62
CA PHE A 92 -3.23 2.18 9.38
C PHE A 92 -1.99 1.87 8.54
N GLY A 93 -2.17 1.54 7.25
CA GLY A 93 -1.05 1.35 6.32
C GLY A 93 -0.18 2.59 6.19
N ILE A 94 -0.80 3.78 6.09
CA ILE A 94 -0.07 5.06 6.05
C ILE A 94 0.71 5.27 7.35
N TRP A 95 0.09 5.03 8.51
CA TRP A 95 0.75 5.13 9.81
C TRP A 95 1.98 4.21 9.93
N ILE A 96 1.85 2.96 9.48
CA ILE A 96 2.99 2.03 9.45
C ILE A 96 4.08 2.52 8.51
N SER A 97 3.74 2.99 7.31
CA SER A 97 4.74 3.52 6.37
C SER A 97 5.51 4.69 6.97
N MET A 98 4.82 5.66 7.59
CA MET A 98 5.46 6.79 8.26
C MET A 98 6.34 6.37 9.44
N LEU A 99 5.88 5.40 10.24
CA LEU A 99 6.65 4.89 11.36
C LEU A 99 7.93 4.19 10.87
N MET A 100 7.81 3.33 9.86
CA MET A 100 8.92 2.57 9.32
C MET A 100 9.96 3.46 8.64
N GLU A 101 9.53 4.52 7.96
CA GLU A 101 10.41 5.56 7.40
C GLU A 101 11.18 6.29 8.50
N THR A 102 10.52 6.63 9.61
CA THR A 102 11.18 7.23 10.79
C THR A 102 12.25 6.29 11.38
N TRP A 103 11.97 4.99 11.44
CA TRP A 103 12.92 4.00 11.97
C TRP A 103 14.13 3.85 11.05
N GLN A 104 13.92 3.81 9.73
CA GLN A 104 15.01 3.77 8.75
C GLN A 104 15.92 5.00 8.85
N GLN A 105 15.33 6.19 9.00
CA GLN A 105 16.09 7.43 9.19
C GLN A 105 16.95 7.38 10.48
N ARG A 106 16.40 6.86 11.59
CA ARG A 106 17.15 6.71 12.85
C ARG A 106 18.36 5.80 12.71
N THR A 107 18.21 4.67 12.00
CA THR A 107 19.32 3.73 11.77
C THR A 107 20.38 4.31 10.83
N GLN A 108 19.98 5.11 9.84
CA GLN A 108 20.92 5.81 8.94
C GLN A 108 21.64 6.99 9.59
N SER A 109 21.06 7.60 10.62
CA SER A 109 21.67 8.71 11.37
C SER A 109 22.65 8.29 12.48
N LEU A 110 23.05 7.02 12.56
CA LEU A 110 24.16 6.62 13.43
C LEU A 110 25.45 7.27 12.90
N PRO A 111 26.12 8.16 13.65
CA PRO A 111 27.27 8.92 13.16
C PRO A 111 28.41 7.98 12.80
N GLU A 112 28.99 8.14 11.60
CA GLU A 112 30.39 7.75 11.40
C GLU A 112 31.21 8.48 12.48
N PRO A 113 32.05 7.78 13.25
CA PRO A 113 32.97 8.45 14.14
C PRO A 113 33.90 9.29 13.26
N ASP A 114 33.75 10.62 13.36
CA ASP A 114 34.67 11.59 12.79
C ASP A 114 36.04 11.42 13.44
N VAL A 115 36.81 10.46 12.92
CA VAL A 115 38.24 10.34 13.16
C VAL A 115 38.93 10.90 11.92
N LYS A 116 38.99 12.22 11.83
CA LYS A 116 40.13 12.86 11.16
C LYS A 116 41.19 13.14 12.22
N PRO A 117 42.31 12.39 12.23
CA PRO A 117 43.47 12.80 13.00
C PRO A 117 43.92 14.15 12.45
N HIS A 118 43.92 15.18 13.29
CA HIS A 118 44.64 16.42 12.99
C HIS A 118 46.13 16.08 12.88
N ASP A 119 46.60 15.91 11.64
CA ASP A 119 48.01 15.76 11.31
C ASP A 119 48.72 17.10 11.56
N HIS A 120 49.36 17.21 12.72
CA HIS A 120 50.30 18.28 13.04
C HIS A 120 51.70 17.94 12.51
N SER A 121 51.84 17.77 11.19
CA SER A 121 53.16 17.70 10.56
C SER A 121 53.21 18.50 9.26
N GLN A 122 53.36 19.82 9.39
CA GLN A 122 53.87 20.68 8.32
C GLN A 122 55.16 21.36 8.82
N PRO A 123 56.31 21.10 8.17
CA PRO A 123 57.60 21.65 8.56
C PRO A 123 57.73 23.07 8.00
N LYS A 124 58.06 24.06 8.86
CA LYS A 124 58.54 25.35 8.36
C LYS A 124 60.01 25.22 7.98
N SER A 125 60.25 25.23 6.68
CA SER A 125 61.54 25.51 6.08
C SER A 125 61.67 27.02 5.85
N ILE A 126 62.92 27.48 5.96
CA ILE A 126 63.48 28.83 5.73
C ILE A 126 63.36 29.78 6.92
#